data_AF-A0A4J2A896-F1
#
_entry.id   AF-A0A4J2A896-F1
#
_cell.length_a   1.000
_cell.length_b   1.000
_cell.length_c   1.000
_cell.angle_alpha   90.00
_cell.angle_beta   90.00
_cell.angle_gamma   90.00
#
_symmetry.space_group_name_H-M   'P 1'
#
loop_
_entity.id
_entity.type
_entity.pdbx_description
1 polymer ?
#
loop_
_entity_poly.entity_id
_entity_poly.type
_entity_poly.pdbx_seq_one_letter_code
_entity_poly.pdbx_strand_id
1 'polypeptide(L)'
;MKSDKTIIRKIHMEQLHFITKLLDIKDPNIKILDIINMDTHKEIIAKLDYEAPSCPDCGSLMKNMEPEKFFGLIEDNLKQVHPIFQTVFKTFLKDKEKIVNALQLHYSNAKLEATNNLIKLIKRNAFGFRNFENFKKRIFIALNIKKERTKFVLSRA
;
A
#
# COMPACT_ATOMS: atom_id res chain seq x y z
N MET A 1 -34.60 33.28 -16.60
CA MET A 1 -33.30 32.68 -16.95
C MET A 1 -32.28 32.99 -15.86
N LYS A 2 -32.07 32.07 -14.91
CA LYS A 2 -30.95 32.15 -13.97
C LYS A 2 -29.93 31.12 -14.42
N SER A 3 -28.72 31.56 -14.75
CA SER A 3 -27.62 30.67 -15.10
C SER A 3 -27.09 30.05 -13.81
N ASP A 4 -27.24 28.74 -13.66
CA ASP A 4 -26.56 28.01 -12.60
C ASP A 4 -25.05 28.01 -12.89
N LYS A 5 -24.34 28.95 -12.26
CA LYS A 5 -22.87 28.96 -12.23
C LYS A 5 -22.43 27.70 -11.49
N THR A 6 -22.08 26.65 -12.23
CA THR A 6 -21.38 25.50 -11.68
C THR A 6 -19.95 25.94 -11.34
N ILE A 7 -19.73 26.30 -10.07
CA ILE A 7 -18.40 26.61 -9.55
C ILE A 7 -17.62 25.29 -9.50
N ILE A 8 -16.88 24.98 -10.56
CA ILE A 8 -15.87 23.92 -10.52
C ILE A 8 -14.69 24.49 -9.73
N ARG A 9 -14.64 24.18 -8.43
CA ARG A 9 -13.44 24.41 -7.62
C ARG A 9 -12.33 23.52 -8.17
N LYS A 10 -11.49 24.09 -9.03
CA LYS A 10 -10.20 23.52 -9.41
C LYS A 10 -9.37 23.51 -8.13
N ILE A 11 -9.19 22.34 -7.51
CA ILE A 11 -8.20 22.20 -6.44
C ILE A 11 -6.85 22.43 -7.12
N HIS A 12 -6.30 23.61 -6.88
CA HIS A 12 -4.93 23.94 -7.25
C HIS A 12 -4.04 22.97 -6.46
N MET A 13 -3.42 22.02 -7.15
CA MET A 13 -2.41 21.16 -6.53
C MET A 13 -1.20 22.06 -6.24
N GLU A 14 -1.11 22.54 -5.01
CA GLU A 14 0.09 23.19 -4.49
C GLU A 14 1.24 22.19 -4.45
N GLN A 15 2.45 22.75 -4.48
CA GLN A 15 3.72 22.06 -4.69
C GLN A 15 3.91 20.89 -3.73
N LEU A 16 4.47 19.80 -4.27
CA LEU A 16 4.85 18.53 -3.65
C LEU A 16 5.89 18.70 -2.52
N HIS A 17 5.60 19.47 -1.46
CA HIS A 17 6.59 19.68 -0.41
C HIS A 17 6.57 18.65 0.72
N PHE A 18 5.64 17.69 0.81
CA PHE A 18 5.66 16.80 1.97
C PHE A 18 5.14 15.39 1.64
N ILE A 19 6.01 14.56 1.04
CA ILE A 19 5.78 13.11 0.84
C ILE A 19 5.46 12.42 2.18
N THR A 20 6.01 12.91 3.29
CA THR A 20 5.72 12.43 4.65
C THR A 20 4.27 12.70 5.09
N LYS A 21 3.62 13.78 4.63
CA LYS A 21 2.17 13.99 4.83
C LYS A 21 1.31 13.07 3.96
N LEU A 22 1.78 12.73 2.76
CA LEU A 22 1.03 11.90 1.81
C LEU A 22 0.95 10.43 2.26
N LEU A 23 1.97 9.95 2.96
CA LEU A 23 2.07 8.56 3.43
C LEU A 23 1.45 8.34 4.83
N ASP A 24 0.91 9.38 5.47
CA ASP A 24 0.36 9.34 6.83
C ASP A 24 1.34 8.73 7.87
N ILE A 25 2.65 8.82 7.59
CA ILE A 25 3.72 8.38 8.50
C ILE A 25 3.85 9.47 9.56
N LYS A 26 3.09 9.31 10.65
CA LYS A 26 3.04 10.24 11.79
C LYS A 26 4.24 10.15 12.73
N ASP A 27 5.22 9.29 12.46
CA ASP A 27 6.35 9.10 13.36
C ASP A 27 7.43 10.19 13.11
N PRO A 28 7.60 11.16 14.02
CA PRO A 28 8.57 12.26 13.87
C PRO A 28 10.03 11.76 13.84
N ASN A 29 10.26 10.50 14.18
CA ASN A 29 11.57 9.89 14.35
C ASN A 29 12.10 9.18 13.10
N ILE A 30 11.38 9.22 11.96
CA ILE A 30 11.82 8.62 10.69
C ILE A 30 12.59 9.65 9.85
N LYS A 31 13.89 9.41 9.63
CA LYS A 31 14.78 10.20 8.76
C LYS A 31 14.90 9.56 7.39
N ILE A 32 14.50 10.28 6.34
CA ILE A 32 14.71 9.84 4.95
C ILE A 32 16.20 10.00 4.61
N LEU A 33 16.84 8.92 4.19
CA LEU A 33 18.24 8.88 3.78
C LEU A 33 18.38 9.12 2.28
N ASP A 34 17.54 8.48 1.46
CA ASP A 34 17.64 8.60 0.00
C ASP A 34 16.28 8.40 -0.69
N ILE A 35 16.14 8.96 -1.90
CA ILE A 35 14.96 8.83 -2.75
C ILE A 35 15.42 8.49 -4.16
N ILE A 36 15.22 7.23 -4.56
CA ILE A 36 15.55 6.73 -5.89
C ILE A 36 14.30 6.81 -6.76
N ASN A 37 14.35 7.55 -7.86
CA ASN A 37 13.25 7.61 -8.83
C ASN A 37 13.50 6.56 -9.92
N MET A 38 12.62 5.56 -10.01
CA MET A 38 12.57 4.63 -11.13
C MET A 38 11.43 5.01 -12.09
N ASP A 39 11.46 4.45 -13.30
CA ASP A 39 10.42 4.68 -14.32
C ASP A 39 9.01 4.28 -13.88
N THR A 40 8.92 3.34 -12.93
CA THR A 40 7.64 2.74 -12.48
C THR A 40 7.24 3.08 -11.05
N HIS A 41 8.19 3.51 -10.21
CA HIS A 41 7.97 3.80 -8.79
C HIS A 41 9.13 4.61 -8.21
N LYS A 42 8.98 5.11 -6.97
CA LYS A 42 10.06 5.73 -6.20
C LYS A 42 10.40 4.82 -5.03
N GLU A 43 11.68 4.53 -4.83
CA GLU A 43 12.16 3.89 -3.60
C GLU A 43 12.59 4.98 -2.62
N ILE A 44 12.12 4.90 -1.39
CA ILE A 44 12.48 5.83 -0.32
C ILE A 44 13.21 5.01 0.73
N ILE A 45 14.49 5.28 0.92
CA ILE A 45 15.31 4.67 1.96
C ILE A 45 15.21 5.58 3.18
N ALA A 46 14.75 5.06 4.32
CA ALA A 46 14.63 5.81 5.56
C ALA A 46 15.12 5.00 6.75
N LYS A 47 15.59 5.69 7.79
CA LYS A 47 16.07 5.11 9.04
C LYS A 47 15.40 5.79 10.23
N LEU A 48 15.08 5.02 11.26
CA LEU A 48 14.67 5.58 12.55
C LEU A 48 15.86 6.27 13.21
N ASP A 49 15.62 7.40 13.86
CA ASP A 49 16.64 8.11 14.63
C ASP A 49 16.91 7.51 16.02
N TYR A 50 16.11 6.50 16.39
CA TYR A 50 16.33 5.63 17.54
C TYR A 50 16.56 4.19 17.09
N GLU A 51 17.32 3.46 17.91
CA GLU A 51 17.38 2.01 17.77
C GLU A 51 16.09 1.42 18.31
N ALA A 52 15.28 0.82 17.43
CA ALA A 52 14.08 0.12 17.84
C ALA A 52 14.45 -0.95 18.88
N PRO A 53 13.94 -0.85 20.13
CA PRO A 53 14.31 -1.77 21.18
C PRO A 53 13.86 -3.18 20.81
N SER A 54 14.67 -4.17 21.17
CA SER A 54 14.30 -5.57 20.98
C SER A 54 13.11 -5.89 21.90
N CYS A 55 12.13 -6.56 21.34
CA CYS A 55 10.96 -7.05 22.07
C CYS A 55 11.44 -7.96 23.22
N PRO A 56 11.04 -7.76 24.48
CA PRO A 56 11.50 -8.61 25.58
C PRO A 56 11.06 -10.08 25.40
N ASP A 57 9.95 -10.32 24.71
CA ASP A 57 9.42 -11.67 24.47
C ASP A 57 9.85 -12.26 23.12
N CYS A 58 10.17 -11.42 22.13
CA CYS A 58 10.39 -11.82 20.74
C CYS A 58 11.71 -11.32 20.13
N GLY A 59 12.56 -10.66 20.92
CA GLY A 59 13.88 -10.16 20.55
C GLY A 59 13.87 -9.30 19.30
N SER A 60 14.73 -9.68 18.34
CA SER A 60 14.88 -9.08 17.01
C SER A 60 14.35 -9.99 15.89
N LEU A 61 13.52 -11.00 16.21
CA LEU A 61 13.02 -11.98 15.24
C LEU A 61 12.22 -11.37 14.10
N MET A 62 11.47 -10.30 14.39
CA MET A 62 10.73 -9.51 13.39
C MET A 62 11.64 -8.69 12.46
N LYS A 63 12.89 -8.44 12.88
CA LYS A 63 13.85 -7.58 12.16
C LYS A 63 14.62 -8.35 11.08
N ASN A 64 14.84 -9.65 11.29
CA ASN A 64 15.62 -10.50 10.38
C ASN A 64 14.74 -11.33 9.42
N MET A 65 13.42 -11.19 9.48
CA MET A 65 12.44 -11.92 8.64
C MET A 65 12.77 -13.42 8.52
N GLU A 66 13.08 -14.10 9.63
CA GLU A 66 13.32 -15.55 9.61
C GLU A 66 11.98 -16.31 9.77
N PRO A 67 11.38 -16.82 8.68
CA PRO A 67 10.05 -17.40 8.74
C PRO A 67 9.99 -18.64 9.62
N GLU A 68 11.05 -19.46 9.67
CA GLU A 68 11.07 -20.68 10.46
C GLU A 68 10.92 -20.39 11.95
N LYS A 69 11.63 -19.38 12.47
CA LYS A 69 11.55 -18.98 13.88
C LYS A 69 10.21 -18.32 14.21
N PHE A 70 9.64 -17.55 13.27
CA PHE A 70 8.32 -16.95 13.43
C PHE A 70 7.22 -18.01 13.59
N PHE A 71 7.21 -19.02 12.72
CA PHE A 71 6.19 -20.08 12.80
C PHE A 71 6.40 -21.00 14.01
N GLY A 72 7.65 -21.28 14.40
CA GLY A 72 7.94 -22.02 15.63
C GLY A 72 7.34 -21.36 16.88
N LEU A 73 7.54 -20.04 17.03
CA LEU A 73 6.95 -19.29 18.15
C LEU A 73 5.42 -19.33 18.18
N ILE A 74 4.79 -19.29 16.99
CA ILE A 74 3.33 -19.37 16.90
C ILE A 74 2.84 -20.74 17.37
N GLU A 75 3.50 -21.82 16.96
CA GLU A 75 3.15 -23.18 17.37
C GLU A 75 3.31 -23.37 18.88
N ASP A 76 4.43 -22.90 19.45
CA ASP A 76 4.74 -23.03 20.88
C ASP A 76 3.74 -22.28 21.77
N ASN A 77 3.24 -21.13 21.31
CA ASN A 77 2.36 -20.27 22.09
C ASN A 77 0.86 -20.41 21.74
N LEU A 78 0.51 -21.28 20.79
CA LEU A 78 -0.86 -21.36 20.25
C LEU A 78 -1.93 -21.64 21.31
N LYS A 79 -1.59 -22.38 22.37
CA LYS A 79 -2.50 -22.72 23.48
C LYS A 79 -2.52 -21.69 24.61
N GLN A 80 -1.47 -20.87 24.71
CA GLN A 80 -1.30 -19.88 25.78
C GLN A 80 -1.88 -18.51 25.37
N VAL A 81 -2.01 -18.25 24.07
CA VAL A 81 -2.52 -16.99 23.55
C VAL A 81 -4.03 -16.88 23.67
N HIS A 82 -4.50 -15.64 23.80
CA HIS A 82 -5.93 -15.32 23.90
C HIS A 82 -6.72 -15.95 22.73
N PRO A 83 -7.93 -16.50 22.97
CA PRO A 83 -8.72 -17.23 21.96
C PRO A 83 -8.92 -16.49 20.62
N ILE A 84 -9.00 -15.16 20.66
CA ILE A 84 -9.10 -14.31 19.46
C ILE A 84 -7.90 -14.53 18.52
N PHE A 85 -6.69 -14.61 19.06
CA PHE A 85 -5.47 -14.78 18.27
C PHE A 85 -5.25 -16.23 17.83
N GLN A 86 -5.83 -17.21 18.52
CA GLN A 86 -5.71 -18.62 18.13
C GLN A 86 -6.24 -18.86 16.71
N THR A 87 -7.35 -18.22 16.33
CA THR A 87 -7.91 -18.35 14.98
C THR A 87 -7.00 -17.71 13.93
N VAL A 88 -6.43 -16.56 14.23
CA VAL A 88 -5.48 -15.86 13.35
C VAL A 88 -4.23 -16.71 13.15
N PHE A 89 -3.65 -17.21 14.24
CA PHE A 89 -2.46 -18.05 14.21
C PHE A 89 -2.68 -19.38 13.49
N LYS A 90 -3.83 -20.03 13.67
CA LYS A 90 -4.21 -21.21 12.88
C LYS A 90 -4.28 -20.89 11.38
N THR A 91 -4.77 -19.70 11.01
CA THR A 91 -4.81 -19.25 9.61
C THR A 91 -3.39 -19.04 9.08
N PHE A 92 -2.51 -18.41 9.85
CA PHE A 92 -1.10 -18.26 9.47
C PHE A 92 -0.41 -19.60 9.25
N LEU A 93 -0.62 -20.58 10.13
CA LEU A 93 -0.07 -21.92 9.97
C LEU A 93 -0.61 -22.62 8.71
N LYS A 94 -1.91 -22.46 8.42
CA LYS A 94 -2.53 -23.01 7.20
C LYS A 94 -1.94 -22.40 5.92
N ASP A 95 -1.69 -21.09 5.91
CA ASP A 95 -1.18 -20.36 4.76
C ASP A 95 0.34 -20.11 4.83
N LYS A 96 1.08 -20.94 5.58
CA LYS A 96 2.53 -20.80 5.85
C LYS A 96 3.34 -20.56 4.59
N GLU A 97 3.22 -21.41 3.58
CA GLU A 97 3.97 -21.28 2.33
C GLU A 97 3.74 -19.93 1.64
N LYS A 98 2.50 -19.43 1.64
CA LYS A 98 2.18 -18.13 1.02
C LYS A 98 2.84 -16.98 1.77
N ILE A 99 2.88 -17.06 3.09
CA ILE A 99 3.53 -16.07 3.94
C ILE A 99 5.04 -16.09 3.74
N VAL A 100 5.66 -17.28 3.69
CA VAL A 100 7.09 -17.43 3.38
C VAL A 100 7.41 -16.84 2.01
N ASN A 101 6.62 -17.18 0.99
CA ASN A 101 6.79 -16.62 -0.35
C ASN A 101 6.64 -15.10 -0.37
N ALA A 102 5.71 -14.53 0.42
CA ALA A 102 5.54 -13.08 0.52
C ALA A 102 6.71 -12.38 1.23
N LEU A 103 7.40 -13.07 2.14
CA LEU A 103 8.59 -12.55 2.83
C LEU A 103 9.85 -12.65 1.95
N GLN A 104 9.96 -13.69 1.13
CA GLN A 104 11.13 -13.93 0.28
C GLN A 104 11.07 -13.17 -1.05
N LEU A 105 9.88 -13.01 -1.63
CA LEU A 105 9.72 -12.35 -2.93
C LEU A 105 9.63 -10.83 -2.76
N HIS A 106 10.40 -10.08 -3.54
CA HIS A 106 10.34 -8.61 -3.60
C HIS A 106 9.09 -8.07 -4.32
N TYR A 107 8.02 -8.84 -4.42
CA TYR A 107 6.81 -8.45 -5.14
C TYR A 107 5.89 -7.61 -4.25
N SER A 108 5.68 -6.35 -4.63
CA SER A 108 4.79 -5.44 -3.90
C SER A 108 3.35 -5.48 -4.44
N ASN A 109 2.39 -5.62 -3.54
CA ASN A 109 0.97 -5.50 -3.85
C ASN A 109 0.52 -4.06 -4.17
N ALA A 110 1.41 -3.06 -4.07
CA ALA A 110 1.09 -1.65 -4.25
C ALA A 110 0.41 -1.36 -5.60
N LYS A 111 0.85 -2.00 -6.69
CA LYS A 111 0.25 -1.80 -8.03
C LYS A 111 -1.19 -2.34 -8.11
N LEU A 112 -1.44 -3.49 -7.48
CA LEU A 112 -2.77 -4.08 -7.40
C LEU A 112 -3.68 -3.22 -6.53
N GLU A 113 -3.19 -2.76 -5.39
CA GLU A 113 -3.95 -1.91 -4.46
C GLU A 113 -4.30 -0.55 -5.09
N ALA A 114 -3.34 0.10 -5.77
CA ALA A 114 -3.58 1.33 -6.50
C ALA A 114 -4.67 1.15 -7.58
N THR A 115 -4.67 0.00 -8.26
CA THR A 115 -5.69 -0.35 -9.26
C THR A 115 -7.06 -0.56 -8.59
N ASN A 116 -7.11 -1.31 -7.50
CA ASN A 116 -8.33 -1.54 -6.73
C ASN A 116 -8.94 -0.23 -6.20
N ASN A 117 -8.11 0.70 -5.72
CA ASN A 117 -8.55 2.00 -5.23
C ASN A 117 -9.11 2.87 -6.38
N LEU A 118 -8.51 2.82 -7.57
CA LEU A 118 -9.07 3.47 -8.76
C LEU A 118 -10.45 2.91 -9.12
N ILE A 119 -10.61 1.58 -9.11
CA ILE A 119 -11.89 0.92 -9.39
C ILE A 119 -12.95 1.34 -8.37
N LYS A 120 -12.60 1.35 -7.07
CA LYS A 120 -13.48 1.84 -5.99
C LYS A 120 -13.90 3.29 -6.22
N LEU A 121 -12.97 4.16 -6.62
CA LEU A 121 -13.26 5.57 -6.94
C LEU A 121 -14.22 5.71 -8.13
N ILE A 122 -14.00 4.95 -9.21
CA ILE A 122 -14.88 4.94 -10.38
C ILE A 122 -16.29 4.50 -9.99
N LYS A 123 -16.41 3.44 -9.18
CA LYS A 123 -17.70 2.95 -8.68
C LYS A 123 -18.42 4.01 -7.83
N ARG A 124 -17.69 4.70 -6.94
CA ARG A 124 -18.23 5.77 -6.09
C ARG A 124 -18.69 6.98 -6.89
N ASN A 125 -17.89 7.44 -7.86
CA ASN A 125 -18.21 8.62 -8.68
C ASN A 125 -19.40 8.38 -9.62
N ALA A 126 -19.67 7.14 -10.01
CA ALA A 126 -20.80 6.79 -10.83
C ALA A 126 -22.10 6.53 -10.04
N PHE A 127 -22.04 6.57 -8.70
CA PHE A 127 -23.14 6.10 -7.81
C PHE A 127 -23.60 4.68 -8.15
N GLY A 128 -22.66 3.83 -8.57
CA GLY A 128 -22.93 2.47 -9.06
C GLY A 128 -23.13 2.40 -10.58
N PHE A 129 -22.98 1.18 -11.12
CA PHE A 129 -23.22 0.90 -12.53
C PHE A 129 -24.35 -0.11 -12.63
N ARG A 130 -25.36 0.19 -13.45
CA ARG A 130 -26.46 -0.74 -13.78
C ARG A 130 -26.02 -1.85 -14.73
N ASN A 131 -24.95 -1.61 -15.50
CA ASN A 131 -24.41 -2.54 -16.50
C ASN A 131 -22.92 -2.78 -16.26
N PHE A 132 -22.54 -4.05 -16.09
CA PHE A 132 -21.17 -4.46 -15.77
C PHE A 132 -20.19 -4.23 -16.92
N GLU A 133 -20.62 -4.39 -18.18
CA GLU A 133 -19.77 -4.11 -19.33
C GLU A 133 -19.43 -2.63 -19.45
N ASN A 134 -20.38 -1.75 -19.14
CA ASN A 134 -20.12 -0.32 -19.08
C ASN A 134 -19.14 0.03 -17.95
N PHE A 135 -19.19 -0.70 -16.83
CA PHE A 135 -18.22 -0.55 -15.75
C PHE A 135 -16.82 -0.97 -16.18
N LYS A 136 -16.66 -2.15 -16.81
CA LYS A 136 -15.38 -2.61 -17.35
C LYS A 136 -14.80 -1.60 -18.35
N LYS A 137 -15.60 -1.17 -19.32
CA LYS A 137 -15.17 -0.18 -20.33
C LYS A 137 -14.64 1.10 -19.68
N ARG A 138 -15.31 1.59 -18.63
CA ARG A 138 -14.89 2.80 -17.91
C ARG A 138 -13.59 2.60 -17.10
N ILE A 139 -13.37 1.41 -16.53
CA ILE A 139 -12.10 1.05 -15.89
C ILE A 139 -10.97 1.04 -16.93
N PHE A 140 -11.16 0.37 -18.07
CA PHE A 140 -10.14 0.30 -19.13
C PHE A 140 -9.78 1.68 -19.68
N ILE A 141 -10.77 2.54 -19.94
CA ILE A 141 -10.53 3.93 -20.37
C ILE A 141 -9.71 4.69 -19.32
N ALA A 142 -10.07 4.60 -18.04
CA ALA A 142 -9.34 5.29 -16.97
C ALA A 142 -7.89 4.79 -16.80
N LEU A 143 -7.66 3.49 -16.95
CA LEU A 143 -6.33 2.89 -16.90
C LEU A 143 -5.48 3.29 -18.11
N ASN A 144 -6.06 3.30 -19.32
CA ASN A 144 -5.37 3.72 -20.54
C ASN A 144 -5.01 5.20 -20.53
N ILE A 145 -5.91 6.09 -20.06
CA ILE A 145 -5.63 7.52 -19.90
C ILE A 145 -4.48 7.74 -18.91
N LYS A 146 -4.41 6.98 -17.81
CA LYS A 146 -3.28 7.05 -16.88
C LYS A 146 -1.96 6.64 -17.54
N LYS A 147 -1.97 5.59 -18.38
CA LYS A 147 -0.79 5.10 -19.11
C LYS A 147 -0.29 6.10 -20.17
N GLU A 148 -1.20 6.77 -20.88
CA GLU A 148 -0.83 7.82 -21.83
C GLU A 148 -0.26 9.06 -21.12
N ARG A 149 -0.84 9.45 -19.98
CA ARG A 149 -0.32 10.57 -19.17
C ARG A 149 1.07 10.32 -18.62
N THR A 150 1.39 9.11 -18.17
CA THR A 150 2.76 8.80 -17.70
C THR A 150 3.77 8.77 -18.85
N LYS A 151 3.40 8.24 -20.03
CA LYS A 151 4.27 8.28 -21.23
C LYS A 151 4.61 9.71 -21.68
N PHE A 152 3.62 10.60 -21.69
CA PHE A 152 3.82 12.00 -22.11
C PHE A 152 4.72 12.82 -21.18
N VAL A 153 4.83 12.44 -19.90
CA VAL A 153 5.71 13.10 -18.93
C VAL A 153 7.15 12.63 -19.09
N LEU A 154 7.39 11.38 -19.50
CA LEU A 154 8.73 10.81 -19.74
C LEU A 154 9.31 11.18 -21.12
N SER A 155 8.48 11.61 -22.07
CA SER A 155 8.90 12.02 -23.42
C SER A 155 9.22 13.51 -23.55
N ARG A 156 9.38 14.24 -22.44
CA ARG A 156 9.88 15.62 -22.42
C ARG A 156 11.34 15.60 -21.93
N ALA A 157 12.23 15.15 -22.81
CA ALA A 157 13.66 15.45 -22.78
C ALA A 157 13.98 16.20 -24.07
#